data_AF-A0A7R9QU55-F1
#
_entry.id   AF-A0A7R9QU55-F1
#
_cell.length_a   1.000
_cell.length_b   1.000
_cell.length_c   1.000
_cell.angle_alpha   90.00
_cell.angle_beta   90.00
_cell.angle_gamma   90.00
#
_symmetry.space_group_name_H-M   'P 1'
#
loop_
_entity.id
_entity.type
_entity.pdbx_description
1 polymer ?
#
loop_
_entity_poly.entity_id
_entity_poly.type
_entity_poly.pdbx_seq_one_letter_code
_entity_poly.pdbx_strand_id
1 'polypeptide(L)'
;MSANEIVHTIVVCHGIKTEKELADYFKFMTESMTAMMPVVDHMIESETNPGMKSALKKAKKHIEDLIKKKAELQKQCKDHKKSLQECCKMAEDMRTEMQQAFANEINNHKH
;
A
#
# COMPACT_ATOMS: atom_id res chain seq x y z
N MET A 1 -16.78 3.38 -10.15
CA MET A 1 -15.39 3.08 -10.52
C MET A 1 -14.81 2.09 -9.54
N SER A 2 -14.30 0.98 -10.06
CA SER A 2 -13.53 -0.02 -9.32
C SER A 2 -12.10 0.48 -9.05
N ALA A 3 -11.40 -0.16 -8.10
CA ALA A 3 -10.01 0.15 -7.81
C ALA A 3 -9.10 -0.05 -9.05
N ASN A 4 -9.38 -1.06 -9.88
CA ASN A 4 -8.64 -1.31 -11.12
C ASN A 4 -8.81 -0.19 -12.15
N GLU A 5 -10.01 0.36 -12.30
CA GLU A 5 -10.26 1.48 -13.23
C GLU A 5 -9.52 2.75 -12.77
N ILE A 6 -9.45 3.00 -11.47
CA ILE A 6 -8.71 4.12 -10.88
C ILE A 6 -7.21 3.97 -11.14
N VAL A 7 -6.64 2.80 -10.82
CA VAL A 7 -5.20 2.55 -11.02
C VAL A 7 -4.85 2.62 -12.50
N HIS A 8 -5.67 2.04 -13.38
CA HIS A 8 -5.45 2.11 -14.83
C HIS A 8 -5.45 3.57 -15.32
N THR A 9 -6.43 4.37 -14.89
CA THR A 9 -6.49 5.80 -15.24
C THR A 9 -5.25 6.55 -14.77
N ILE A 10 -4.81 6.32 -13.52
CA ILE A 10 -3.61 6.95 -12.96
C ILE A 10 -2.36 6.58 -13.78
N VAL A 11 -2.20 5.29 -14.08
CA VAL A 11 -1.05 4.75 -14.83
C VAL A 11 -0.97 5.37 -16.23
N VAL A 12 -2.11 5.40 -16.94
CA VAL A 12 -2.19 5.94 -18.31
C VAL A 12 -1.99 7.45 -18.32
N CYS A 13 -2.71 8.20 -17.46
CA CYS A 13 -2.67 9.66 -17.48
C CYS A 13 -1.32 10.24 -17.04
N HIS A 14 -0.60 9.57 -16.14
CA HIS A 14 0.66 10.07 -15.59
C HIS A 14 1.88 9.37 -16.17
N GLY A 15 1.71 8.48 -17.15
CA GLY A 15 2.80 7.78 -17.82
C GLY A 15 3.65 6.93 -16.88
N ILE A 16 3.03 6.36 -15.83
CA ILE A 16 3.70 5.52 -14.84
C ILE A 16 4.03 4.17 -15.48
N LYS A 17 5.28 3.73 -15.39
CA LYS A 17 5.77 2.51 -16.06
C LYS A 17 6.19 1.42 -15.09
N THR A 18 6.38 1.78 -13.81
CA THR A 18 6.89 0.86 -12.79
C THR A 18 6.08 0.92 -11.50
N GLU A 19 6.11 -0.17 -10.73
CA GLU A 19 5.51 -0.21 -9.39
C GLU A 19 6.14 0.84 -8.44
N LYS A 20 7.43 1.12 -8.60
CA LYS A 20 8.14 2.14 -7.83
C LYS A 20 7.59 3.54 -8.11
N GLU A 21 7.44 3.90 -9.40
CA GLU A 21 6.84 5.17 -9.79
C GLU A 21 5.40 5.30 -9.30
N LEU A 22 4.62 4.22 -9.32
CA LEU A 22 3.27 4.20 -8.77
C LEU A 22 3.27 4.46 -7.26
N ALA A 23 4.18 3.83 -6.52
CA ALA A 23 4.34 4.03 -5.09
C ALA A 23 4.78 5.47 -4.75
N ASP A 24 5.74 6.00 -5.52
CA ASP A 24 6.22 7.38 -5.38
C ASP A 24 5.12 8.40 -5.70
N TYR A 25 4.30 8.15 -6.72
CA TYR A 25 3.13 8.97 -7.03
C TYR A 25 2.12 9.00 -5.86
N PHE A 26 1.77 7.83 -5.31
CA PHE A 26 0.87 7.78 -4.15
C PHE A 26 1.47 8.45 -2.92
N LYS A 27 2.79 8.36 -2.72
CA LYS A 27 3.51 9.06 -1.66
C LYS A 27 3.38 10.58 -1.84
N PHE A 28 3.71 11.08 -3.02
CA PHE A 28 3.59 12.50 -3.38
C PHE A 28 2.17 13.04 -3.15
N MET A 29 1.14 12.31 -3.60
CA MET A 29 -0.26 12.71 -3.42
C MET A 29 -0.62 12.86 -1.94
N THR A 30 -0.19 11.92 -1.09
CA THR A 30 -0.48 11.98 0.36
C THR A 30 0.29 13.09 1.07
N GLU A 31 1.55 13.31 0.70
CA GLU A 31 2.35 14.41 1.27
C GLU A 31 1.75 15.75 0.86
N SER A 32 1.34 15.90 -0.40
CA SER A 32 0.66 17.10 -0.90
C SER A 32 -0.66 17.36 -0.17
N MET A 33 -1.50 16.32 0.00
CA MET A 33 -2.76 16.45 0.76
C MET A 33 -2.51 16.83 2.22
N THR A 34 -1.53 16.21 2.86
CA THR A 34 -1.13 16.53 4.25
C THR A 34 -0.66 17.98 4.36
N ALA A 35 0.18 18.43 3.42
CA ALA A 35 0.71 19.79 3.40
C ALA A 35 -0.37 20.87 3.17
N MET A 36 -1.47 20.53 2.51
CA MET A 36 -2.60 21.44 2.31
C MET A 36 -3.53 21.55 3.54
N MET A 37 -3.43 20.66 4.54
CA MET A 37 -4.33 20.69 5.71
C MET A 37 -4.34 22.03 6.46
N PRO A 38 -3.20 22.71 6.71
CA PRO A 38 -3.23 24.03 7.35
C PRO A 38 -3.92 25.10 6.52
N VAL A 39 -3.85 25.02 5.18
CA VAL A 39 -4.58 25.93 4.29
C VAL A 39 -6.07 25.70 4.41
N VAL A 40 -6.50 24.43 4.44
CA VAL A 40 -7.91 24.06 4.65
C VAL A 40 -8.40 24.53 6.02
N ASP A 41 -7.57 24.44 7.06
CA ASP A 41 -7.90 24.98 8.38
C ASP A 41 -8.13 26.48 8.35
N HIS A 42 -7.22 27.23 7.71
CA HIS A 42 -7.40 28.66 7.54
C HIS A 42 -8.66 29.02 6.74
N MET A 43 -8.99 28.25 5.70
CA MET A 43 -10.23 28.42 4.93
C MET A 43 -11.47 28.16 5.80
N ILE A 44 -11.45 27.13 6.65
CA ILE A 44 -12.56 26.83 7.57
C ILE A 44 -12.74 27.96 8.60
N GLU A 45 -11.64 28.48 9.14
CA GLU A 45 -11.65 29.55 10.14
C GLU A 45 -12.22 30.85 9.56
N SER A 46 -11.75 31.24 8.37
CA SER A 46 -12.16 32.46 7.67
C SER A 46 -13.55 32.38 7.02
N GLU A 47 -14.10 31.18 6.81
CA GLU A 47 -15.44 31.01 6.25
C GLU A 47 -16.55 31.48 7.20
N THR A 48 -17.39 32.38 6.71
CA THR A 48 -18.49 33.02 7.45
C THR A 48 -19.85 32.39 7.13
N ASN A 49 -19.99 31.73 5.97
CA ASN A 49 -21.19 30.98 5.62
C ASN A 49 -21.24 29.64 6.38
N PRO A 50 -22.24 29.38 7.23
CA PRO A 50 -22.29 28.16 8.04
C PRO A 50 -22.37 26.87 7.22
N GLY A 51 -23.05 26.90 6.07
CA GLY A 51 -23.18 25.76 5.17
C GLY A 51 -21.85 25.39 4.52
N MET A 52 -21.14 26.38 3.97
CA MET A 52 -19.81 26.20 3.39
C MET A 52 -18.80 25.75 4.45
N LYS A 53 -18.83 26.35 5.65
CA LYS A 53 -17.96 25.95 6.77
C LYS A 53 -18.16 24.49 7.15
N SER A 54 -19.41 24.03 7.20
CA SER A 54 -19.75 22.62 7.47
C SER A 54 -19.27 21.69 6.36
N ALA A 55 -19.43 22.09 5.09
CA ALA A 55 -18.94 21.33 3.95
C ALA A 55 -17.40 21.19 3.98
N LEU A 56 -16.67 22.27 4.24
CA LEU A 56 -15.21 22.26 4.36
C LEU A 56 -14.73 21.36 5.50
N LYS A 57 -15.37 21.41 6.67
CA LYS A 57 -15.05 20.50 7.80
C LYS A 57 -15.26 19.02 7.44
N LYS A 58 -16.35 18.71 6.73
CA LYS A 58 -16.61 17.33 6.26
C LYS A 58 -15.57 16.88 5.24
N ALA A 59 -15.21 17.74 4.29
CA ALA A 59 -14.17 17.45 3.31
C ALA A 59 -12.81 17.22 3.98
N LYS A 60 -12.41 18.07 4.93
CA LYS A 60 -11.19 17.91 5.73
C LYS A 60 -11.17 16.54 6.43
N LYS A 61 -12.23 16.21 7.17
CA LYS A 61 -12.34 14.92 7.86
C LYS A 61 -12.24 13.74 6.91
N HIS A 62 -12.87 13.83 5.73
CA HIS A 62 -12.78 12.77 4.74
C HIS A 62 -11.34 12.57 4.24
N ILE A 63 -10.58 13.66 4.05
CA ILE A 63 -9.16 13.58 3.67
C ILE A 63 -8.32 12.94 4.80
N GLU A 64 -8.55 13.33 6.05
CA GLU A 64 -7.88 12.73 7.21
C GLU A 64 -8.13 11.21 7.30
N ASP A 65 -9.39 10.79 7.10
CA ASP A 65 -9.77 9.38 7.09
C ASP A 65 -9.09 8.61 5.95
N LEU A 66 -8.98 9.21 4.76
CA LEU A 66 -8.28 8.61 3.61
C LEU A 66 -6.77 8.45 3.88
N ILE A 67 -6.13 9.46 4.49
CA ILE A 67 -4.71 9.40 4.87
C ILE A 67 -4.49 8.25 5.86
N LYS A 68 -5.34 8.13 6.89
CA LYS A 68 -5.26 7.05 7.87
C LYS A 68 -5.44 5.68 7.22
N LYS A 69 -6.47 5.52 6.39
CA LYS A 69 -6.75 4.27 5.67
C LYS A 69 -5.60 3.86 4.76
N LYS A 70 -4.95 4.81 4.09
CA LYS A 70 -3.74 4.54 3.29
C LYS A 70 -2.62 3.98 4.17
N ALA A 71 -2.35 4.59 5.32
CA ALA A 71 -1.30 4.13 6.23
C ALA A 71 -1.56 2.70 6.75
N GLU A 72 -2.82 2.40 7.08
CA GLU A 72 -3.24 1.05 7.48
C GLU A 72 -3.03 0.02 6.37
N LEU A 73 -3.45 0.32 5.13
CA LEU A 73 -3.24 -0.54 3.98
C LEU A 73 -1.76 -0.76 3.69
N GLN A 74 -0.93 0.29 3.77
CA GLN A 74 0.52 0.16 3.60
C GLN A 74 1.14 -0.78 4.64
N LYS A 75 0.67 -0.72 5.89
CA LYS A 75 1.11 -1.64 6.94
C LYS A 75 0.71 -3.08 6.59
N GLN A 76 -0.56 -3.30 6.24
CA GLN A 76 -1.04 -4.63 5.83
C GLN A 76 -0.26 -5.20 4.65
N CYS A 77 0.06 -4.38 3.64
CA CYS A 77 0.89 -4.82 2.51
C CYS A 77 2.31 -5.24 2.94
N LYS A 78 2.94 -4.51 3.87
CA LYS A 78 4.25 -4.89 4.41
C LYS A 78 4.18 -6.20 5.19
N ASP A 79 3.15 -6.37 6.02
CA ASP A 79 2.96 -7.56 6.82
C ASP A 79 2.72 -8.79 5.93
N HIS A 80 1.83 -8.70 4.93
CA HIS A 80 1.61 -9.76 3.94
C HIS A 80 2.87 -10.11 3.15
N LYS A 81 3.66 -9.11 2.74
CA LYS A 81 4.94 -9.36 2.04
C LYS A 81 5.91 -10.16 2.92
N LYS A 82 5.98 -9.83 4.20
CA LYS A 82 6.83 -10.55 5.16
C LYS A 82 6.36 -12.01 5.32
N SER A 83 5.06 -12.22 5.52
CA SER A 83 4.50 -13.58 5.63
C SER A 83 4.76 -14.40 4.36
N LEU A 84 4.64 -13.79 3.18
CA LEU A 84 4.96 -14.47 1.92
C LEU A 84 6.43 -14.90 1.85
N GLN A 85 7.35 -14.02 2.26
CA GLN A 85 8.79 -14.35 2.31
C GLN A 85 9.08 -15.50 3.27
N GLU A 86 8.43 -15.52 4.44
CA GLU A 86 8.55 -16.61 5.41
C GLU A 86 8.03 -17.93 4.84
N CYS A 87 6.88 -17.93 4.18
CA CYS A 87 6.33 -19.11 3.51
C CYS A 87 7.26 -19.64 2.40
N CYS A 88 7.83 -18.75 1.57
CA CYS A 88 8.78 -19.16 0.53
C CYS A 88 10.01 -19.84 1.14
N LYS A 89 10.54 -19.29 2.23
CA LYS A 89 11.69 -19.89 2.92
C LYS A 89 11.36 -21.28 3.47
N MET A 90 10.21 -21.45 4.12
CA MET A 90 9.77 -22.77 4.60
C MET A 90 9.64 -23.79 3.46
N ALA A 91 9.11 -23.37 2.31
CA ALA A 91 9.00 -24.23 1.14
C ALA A 91 10.37 -24.65 0.58
N GLU A 92 11.35 -23.72 0.59
CA GLU A 92 12.73 -24.02 0.19
C GLU A 92 13.44 -24.96 1.16
N ASP A 93 13.24 -24.76 2.47
CA ASP A 93 13.79 -25.61 3.52
C ASP A 93 13.24 -27.05 3.39
N MET A 94 11.91 -27.20 3.28
CA MET A 94 11.27 -28.51 3.06
C MET A 94 11.77 -29.21 1.80
N ARG A 95 11.90 -28.49 0.69
CA ARG A 95 12.44 -29.04 -0.56
C ARG A 95 13.85 -29.57 -0.36
N THR A 96 14.68 -28.85 0.39
CA THR A 96 16.07 -29.24 0.67
C THR A 96 16.13 -30.48 1.53
N GLU A 97 15.32 -30.56 2.59
CA GLU A 97 15.22 -31.75 3.46
C GLU A 97 14.77 -32.98 2.68
N MET A 98 13.76 -32.85 1.80
CA MET A 98 13.31 -33.94 0.94
C MET A 98 14.40 -34.42 -0.01
N GLN A 99 15.16 -33.50 -0.62
CA GLN A 99 16.27 -33.84 -1.50
C GLN A 99 17.39 -34.58 -0.76
N GLN A 100 17.69 -34.15 0.47
CA GLN A 100 18.68 -34.82 1.32
C GLN A 100 18.23 -36.22 1.74
N ALA A 101 16.97 -36.37 2.16
CA ALA A 101 16.40 -37.67 2.53
C ALA A 101 16.48 -38.67 1.36
N PHE A 102 16.07 -38.23 0.16
CA PHE A 102 16.13 -39.07 -1.03
C PHE A 102 17.56 -39.45 -1.43
N ALA A 103 18.51 -38.51 -1.34
CA ALA A 103 19.91 -38.80 -1.62
C ALA A 103 20.50 -39.83 -0.63
N ASN A 104 20.14 -39.74 0.65
CA ASN A 104 20.56 -40.68 1.68
C ASN A 104 19.99 -42.09 1.43
N GLU A 105 18.71 -42.20 1.07
CA GLU A 105 18.10 -43.49 0.70
C GLU A 105 18.82 -44.15 -0.49
N ILE A 106 19.11 -43.40 -1.56
CA ILE A 106 19.85 -43.92 -2.72
C ILE A 106 21.22 -44.45 -2.32
N ASN A 107 21.95 -43.74 -1.44
CA ASN A 107 23.27 -44.15 -1.00
C ASN A 107 23.21 -45.41 -0.12
N ASN A 108 22.19 -45.53 0.74
CA ASN A 108 21.99 -46.71 1.59
C ASN A 108 21.62 -47.97 0.79
N HIS A 109 21.03 -47.85 -0.39
CA HIS A 109 20.69 -48.97 -1.27
C HIS A 109 21.79 -49.37 -2.26
N LYS A 110 22.94 -48.68 -2.25
CA LYS A 110 24.11 -48.98 -3.11
C LYS A 110 25.21 -49.81 -2.43
N HIS A 111 25.05 -50.13 -1.14
CA HIS A 111 25.92 -51.01 -0.36
C HIS A 111 25.25 -52.36 -0.11
#